data_AF-A0A445DUI1-F1
#
_entry.id   AF-A0A445DUI1-F1
#
_cell.length_a   1.000
_cell.length_b   1.000
_cell.length_c   1.000
_cell.angle_alpha   90.00
_cell.angle_beta   90.00
_cell.angle_gamma   90.00
#
_symmetry.space_group_name_H-M   'P 1'
#
loop_
_entity.id
_entity.type
_entity.pdbx_description
1 polymer ?
#
loop_
_entity_poly.entity_id
_entity_poly.type
_entity_poly.pdbx_seq_one_letter_code
_entity_poly.pdbx_strand_id
1 'polypeptide(L)'
;MSMGYKERDAKRALRMNNQDVGSAIDFLAEETTKKLQKQEEDIRRRTEIREQKRYGMTPLKKAVDLERLKELVSIGFDKELAAEALRRNENDTQKALDDLTNPETNSALQVHIESRKRKRQKQATETQIEKVVHMGFERSRVVAAFEVGGTLEEVIQRLTALPEADHTAEAIQTAAPDGSASSSAPLPHNVSEMLEQINDVEDPLDLSKAEERDVEMEDELSAVIVKTDALADYDIEVNIEGEAITEYLALIEAAGSSGKMALSR
;
A
#
# COMPACT_ATOMS: atom_id res chain seq x y z
N MET A 1 32.56 -25.85 6.98
CA MET A 1 31.20 -25.36 6.65
C MET A 1 30.63 -26.12 5.45
N SER A 2 30.54 -27.46 5.51
CA SER A 2 30.16 -28.33 4.39
C SER A 2 28.66 -28.64 4.30
N MET A 3 27.87 -28.32 5.34
CA MET A 3 26.44 -28.64 5.46
C MET A 3 25.50 -27.57 4.86
N GLY A 4 26.01 -26.55 4.17
CA GLY A 4 25.20 -25.51 3.52
C GLY A 4 24.70 -24.37 4.42
N TYR A 5 24.99 -24.39 5.72
CA TYR A 5 24.68 -23.27 6.63
C TYR A 5 25.62 -22.08 6.39
N LYS A 6 25.12 -20.85 6.62
CA LYS A 6 25.94 -19.62 6.55
C LYS A 6 26.93 -19.56 7.71
N GLU A 7 28.14 -19.05 7.47
CA GLU A 7 29.24 -19.02 8.45
C GLU A 7 28.88 -18.27 9.74
N ARG A 8 28.19 -17.13 9.60
CA ARG A 8 27.68 -16.35 10.73
C ARG A 8 26.73 -17.16 11.63
N ASP A 9 25.84 -17.94 11.03
CA ASP A 9 24.80 -18.68 11.74
C ASP A 9 25.40 -19.90 12.43
N ALA A 10 26.33 -20.61 11.76
CA ALA A 10 27.09 -21.71 12.35
C ALA A 10 27.99 -21.25 13.51
N LYS A 11 28.72 -20.13 13.37
CA LYS A 11 29.53 -19.56 14.46
C LYS A 11 28.67 -19.11 15.64
N ARG A 12 27.45 -18.62 15.39
CA ARG A 12 26.49 -18.26 16.45
C ARG A 12 25.99 -19.53 17.17
N ALA A 13 25.54 -20.53 16.42
CA ALA A 13 25.04 -21.79 16.98
C ALA A 13 26.09 -22.52 17.81
N LEU A 14 27.34 -22.57 17.35
CA LEU A 14 28.46 -23.15 18.11
C LEU A 14 28.77 -22.34 19.38
N ARG A 15 28.64 -21.01 19.35
CA ARG A 15 28.82 -20.16 20.54
C ARG A 15 27.72 -20.38 21.57
N MET A 16 26.48 -20.59 21.14
CA MET A 16 25.34 -20.81 22.05
C MET A 16 25.30 -22.22 22.62
N ASN A 17 25.81 -23.22 21.89
CA ASN A 17 25.83 -24.63 22.31
C ASN A 17 27.20 -25.10 22.83
N ASN A 18 28.01 -24.19 23.37
CA ASN A 18 29.31 -24.50 23.98
C ASN A 18 30.27 -25.33 23.09
N GLN A 19 30.28 -25.02 21.79
CA GLN A 19 31.07 -25.70 20.75
C GLN A 19 30.69 -27.16 20.48
N ASP A 20 29.58 -27.66 21.01
CA ASP A 20 29.04 -28.95 20.61
C ASP A 20 28.43 -28.86 19.21
N VAL A 21 29.00 -29.63 18.28
CA VAL A 21 28.59 -29.66 16.87
C VAL A 21 27.21 -30.29 16.71
N GLY A 22 26.88 -31.32 17.49
CA GLY A 22 25.59 -32.02 17.40
C GLY A 22 24.44 -31.09 17.77
N SER A 23 24.50 -30.55 19.00
CA SER A 23 23.50 -29.59 19.50
C SER A 23 23.43 -28.31 18.64
N ALA A 24 24.55 -27.85 18.06
CA ALA A 24 24.56 -26.70 17.17
C ALA A 24 23.83 -26.95 15.82
N ILE A 25 23.93 -28.17 15.28
CA ILE A 25 23.19 -28.55 14.07
C ILE A 25 21.69 -28.63 14.37
N ASP A 26 21.31 -29.28 15.48
CA ASP A 26 19.90 -29.40 15.88
C ASP A 26 19.28 -28.02 16.12
N PHE A 27 20.00 -27.11 16.79
CA PHE A 27 19.57 -25.73 16.99
C PHE A 27 19.34 -24.98 15.67
N LEU A 28 20.24 -25.13 14.69
CA LEU A 28 20.07 -24.49 13.38
C LEU A 28 18.91 -25.09 12.59
N ALA A 29 18.75 -26.42 12.63
CA ALA A 29 17.62 -27.09 12.00
C ALA A 29 16.30 -26.60 12.59
N GLU A 30 16.17 -26.58 13.93
CA GLU A 30 15.01 -26.02 14.61
C GLU A 30 14.76 -24.55 14.31
N GLU A 31 15.81 -23.73 14.23
CA GLU A 31 15.65 -22.31 13.92
C GLU A 31 15.12 -22.12 12.49
N THR A 32 15.60 -22.92 11.54
CA THR A 32 15.10 -22.87 10.15
C THR A 32 13.66 -23.35 10.04
N THR A 33 13.28 -24.43 10.73
CA THR A 33 11.89 -24.93 10.72
C THR A 33 10.94 -23.94 11.38
N LYS A 34 11.31 -23.37 12.53
CA LYS A 34 10.53 -22.32 13.22
C LYS A 34 10.37 -21.08 12.34
N LYS A 35 11.42 -20.66 11.60
CA LYS A 35 11.33 -19.53 10.67
C LYS A 35 10.39 -19.82 9.50
N LEU A 36 10.51 -20.99 8.88
CA LEU A 36 9.63 -21.39 7.78
C LEU A 36 8.17 -21.51 8.22
N GLN A 37 7.92 -22.08 9.41
CA GLN A 37 6.58 -22.16 10.00
C GLN A 37 5.97 -20.78 10.22
N LYS A 38 6.71 -19.84 10.82
CA LYS A 38 6.26 -18.45 11.00
C LYS A 38 5.93 -17.79 9.66
N GLN A 39 6.83 -17.91 8.68
CA GLN A 39 6.60 -17.36 7.34
C GLN A 39 5.34 -17.95 6.69
N GLU A 40 5.13 -19.26 6.80
CA GLU A 40 3.95 -19.91 6.25
C GLU A 40 2.66 -19.46 6.96
N GLU A 41 2.67 -19.35 8.29
CA GLU A 41 1.55 -18.82 9.07
C GLU A 41 1.24 -17.37 8.72
N ASP A 42 2.26 -16.53 8.57
CA ASP A 42 2.11 -15.12 8.21
C ASP A 42 1.55 -14.97 6.79
N ILE A 43 2.03 -15.78 5.84
CA ILE A 43 1.47 -15.85 4.48
C ILE A 43 0.00 -16.27 4.54
N ARG A 44 -0.33 -17.32 5.31
CA ARG A 44 -1.71 -17.79 5.47
C ARG A 44 -2.61 -16.69 6.04
N ARG A 45 -2.21 -16.04 7.13
CA ARG A 45 -2.95 -14.91 7.73
C ARG A 45 -3.13 -13.75 6.76
N ARG A 46 -2.07 -13.36 6.05
CA ARG A 46 -2.13 -12.30 5.03
C ARG A 46 -3.10 -12.67 3.92
N THR A 47 -3.09 -13.90 3.42
CA THR A 47 -4.04 -14.35 2.40
C THR A 47 -5.48 -14.32 2.92
N GLU A 48 -5.70 -14.73 4.17
CA GLU A 48 -6.99 -14.73 4.82
C GLU A 48 -7.59 -13.32 4.93
N ILE A 49 -6.79 -12.37 5.43
CA ILE A 49 -7.18 -10.97 5.54
C ILE A 49 -7.49 -10.37 4.17
N ARG A 50 -6.68 -10.68 3.15
CA ARG A 50 -6.94 -10.23 1.77
C ARG A 50 -8.25 -10.79 1.23
N GLU A 51 -8.55 -12.06 1.49
CA GLU A 51 -9.81 -12.68 1.07
C GLU A 51 -11.02 -12.03 1.75
N GLN A 52 -10.97 -11.83 3.07
CA GLN A 52 -12.03 -11.13 3.80
C GLN A 52 -12.28 -9.72 3.24
N LYS A 53 -11.20 -8.97 2.94
CA LYS A 53 -11.29 -7.64 2.33
C LYS A 53 -11.96 -7.65 0.94
N ARG A 54 -11.83 -8.73 0.16
CA ARG A 54 -12.47 -8.84 -1.17
C ARG A 54 -14.00 -8.85 -1.08
N TYR A 55 -14.54 -9.58 -0.10
CA TYR A 55 -15.99 -9.71 0.11
C TYR A 55 -16.60 -8.50 0.84
N GLY A 56 -15.79 -7.84 1.67
CA GLY A 56 -16.14 -6.60 2.36
C GLY A 56 -16.63 -6.82 3.79
N MET A 57 -17.32 -5.81 4.33
CA MET A 57 -17.77 -5.79 5.73
C MET A 57 -19.29 -5.91 5.83
N THR A 58 -19.75 -6.57 6.88
CA THR A 58 -21.16 -6.63 7.30
C THR A 58 -21.66 -5.25 7.77
N PRO A 59 -22.98 -5.03 7.91
CA PRO A 59 -23.54 -3.81 8.51
C PRO A 59 -22.92 -3.45 9.88
N LEU A 60 -22.54 -4.45 10.68
CA LEU A 60 -21.85 -4.28 11.97
C LEU A 60 -20.33 -4.08 11.85
N LYS A 61 -19.81 -3.80 10.65
CA LYS A 61 -18.37 -3.63 10.37
C LYS A 61 -17.50 -4.85 10.71
N LYS A 62 -18.09 -6.04 10.82
CA LYS A 62 -17.36 -7.31 10.94
C LYS A 62 -17.00 -7.81 9.55
N ALA A 63 -15.81 -8.39 9.40
CA ALA A 63 -15.41 -9.09 8.20
C ALA A 63 -16.32 -10.30 7.92
N VAL A 64 -16.47 -10.68 6.65
CA VAL A 64 -17.17 -11.92 6.29
C VAL A 64 -16.38 -13.11 6.83
N ASP A 65 -17.05 -13.98 7.58
CA ASP A 65 -16.42 -15.16 8.18
C ASP A 65 -16.14 -16.23 7.09
N LEU A 66 -14.87 -16.60 6.95
CA LEU A 66 -14.43 -17.54 5.93
C LEU A 66 -14.77 -18.98 6.26
N GLU A 67 -14.92 -19.34 7.54
CA GLU A 67 -15.33 -20.68 7.93
C GLU A 67 -16.78 -20.93 7.51
N ARG A 68 -17.66 -19.98 7.83
CA ARG A 68 -19.07 -19.97 7.40
C ARG A 68 -19.21 -19.93 5.88
N LEU A 69 -18.35 -19.17 5.21
CA LEU A 69 -18.31 -19.15 3.76
C LEU A 69 -17.92 -20.53 3.18
N LYS A 70 -16.92 -21.19 3.75
CA LYS A 70 -16.52 -22.55 3.34
C LYS A 70 -17.64 -23.57 3.56
N GLU A 71 -18.42 -23.44 4.63
CA GLU A 71 -19.62 -24.25 4.88
C GLU A 71 -20.66 -24.07 3.76
N LEU A 72 -20.97 -22.83 3.37
CA LEU A 72 -21.92 -22.58 2.28
C LEU A 72 -21.42 -23.07 0.91
N VAL A 73 -20.10 -22.96 0.68
CA VAL A 73 -19.46 -23.44 -0.55
C VAL A 73 -19.45 -24.96 -0.61
N SER A 74 -19.26 -25.65 0.52
CA SER A 74 -19.30 -27.12 0.56
C SER A 74 -20.71 -27.67 0.32
N ILE A 75 -21.76 -26.91 0.67
CA ILE A 75 -23.16 -27.21 0.31
C ILE A 75 -23.39 -27.06 -1.21
N GLY A 76 -22.57 -26.25 -1.90
CA GLY A 76 -22.60 -26.10 -3.36
C GLY A 76 -22.98 -24.70 -3.86
N PHE A 77 -23.06 -23.69 -2.97
CA PHE A 77 -23.31 -22.32 -3.38
C PHE A 77 -22.04 -21.62 -3.89
N ASP A 78 -22.21 -20.71 -4.85
CA ASP A 78 -21.12 -19.89 -5.36
C ASP A 78 -20.52 -19.00 -4.27
N LYS A 79 -19.18 -18.88 -4.25
CA LYS A 79 -18.43 -18.12 -3.22
C LYS A 79 -18.91 -16.67 -3.09
N GLU A 80 -19.11 -15.98 -4.20
CA GLU A 80 -19.51 -14.56 -4.16
C GLU A 80 -20.96 -14.38 -3.70
N LEU A 81 -21.84 -15.28 -4.12
CA LEU A 81 -23.25 -15.27 -3.72
C LEU A 81 -23.39 -15.56 -2.23
N ALA A 82 -22.71 -16.62 -1.76
CA ALA A 82 -22.66 -16.98 -0.35
C ALA A 82 -22.04 -15.86 0.52
N ALA A 83 -20.96 -15.24 0.06
CA ALA A 83 -20.34 -14.13 0.78
C ALA A 83 -21.25 -12.90 0.89
N GLU A 84 -22.04 -12.59 -0.15
CA GLU A 84 -22.99 -11.48 -0.11
C GLU A 84 -24.19 -11.77 0.80
N ALA A 85 -24.68 -13.02 0.82
CA ALA A 85 -25.71 -13.46 1.77
C ALA A 85 -25.21 -13.37 3.22
N LEU A 86 -24.00 -13.86 3.51
CA LEU A 86 -23.36 -13.73 4.84
C LEU A 86 -23.13 -12.26 5.22
N ARG A 87 -22.75 -11.41 4.25
CA ARG A 87 -22.58 -9.98 4.50
C ARG A 87 -23.89 -9.33 4.93
N ARG A 88 -25.01 -9.68 4.29
CA ARG A 88 -26.33 -9.11 4.59
C ARG A 88 -26.85 -9.55 5.95
N ASN A 89 -26.54 -10.78 6.35
CA ASN A 89 -27.03 -11.43 7.57
C ASN A 89 -25.99 -11.51 8.70
N GLU A 90 -24.98 -10.64 8.69
CA GLU A 90 -24.03 -10.49 9.81
C GLU A 90 -23.27 -11.79 10.18
N ASN A 91 -22.94 -12.61 9.18
CA ASN A 91 -22.32 -13.94 9.31
C ASN A 91 -23.20 -15.02 9.98
N ASP A 92 -24.53 -14.84 10.03
CA ASP A 92 -25.47 -15.89 10.42
C ASP A 92 -25.72 -16.85 9.25
N THR A 93 -25.21 -18.08 9.37
CA THR A 93 -25.33 -19.10 8.32
C THR A 93 -26.74 -19.55 8.06
N GLN A 94 -27.60 -19.62 9.08
CA GLN A 94 -28.97 -20.11 8.92
C GLN A 94 -29.79 -19.11 8.09
N LYS A 95 -29.74 -17.83 8.48
CA LYS A 95 -30.40 -16.77 7.71
C LYS A 95 -29.82 -16.62 6.31
N ALA A 96 -28.50 -16.76 6.16
CA ALA A 96 -27.87 -16.76 4.85
C ALA A 96 -28.36 -17.92 3.97
N LEU A 97 -28.53 -19.12 4.52
CA LEU A 97 -29.10 -20.25 3.80
C LEU A 97 -30.56 -20.01 3.41
N ASP A 98 -31.36 -19.44 4.31
CA ASP A 98 -32.75 -19.08 4.01
C ASP A 98 -32.80 -18.09 2.83
N ASP A 99 -31.96 -17.05 2.85
CA ASP A 99 -31.88 -16.07 1.75
C ASP A 99 -31.36 -16.65 0.43
N LEU A 100 -30.49 -17.67 0.49
CA LEU A 100 -29.94 -18.36 -0.68
C LEU A 100 -30.92 -19.37 -1.29
N THR A 101 -31.74 -20.00 -0.46
CA THR A 101 -32.74 -21.00 -0.88
C THR A 101 -34.02 -20.35 -1.40
N ASN A 102 -34.37 -19.16 -0.90
CA ASN A 102 -35.49 -18.39 -1.37
C ASN A 102 -35.19 -17.77 -2.77
N PRO A 103 -36.02 -18.05 -3.80
CA PRO A 103 -35.71 -17.65 -5.18
C PRO A 103 -35.78 -16.13 -5.40
N GLU A 104 -36.67 -15.43 -4.69
CA GLU A 104 -36.83 -13.98 -4.83
C GLU A 104 -35.62 -13.23 -4.26
N THR A 105 -35.17 -13.61 -3.06
CA THR A 105 -33.99 -13.03 -2.41
C THR A 105 -32.72 -13.39 -3.17
N ASN A 106 -32.58 -14.63 -3.63
CA ASN A 106 -31.43 -15.06 -4.42
C ASN A 106 -31.31 -14.27 -5.74
N SER A 107 -32.42 -14.09 -6.46
CA SER A 107 -32.45 -13.25 -7.67
C SER A 107 -32.01 -11.81 -7.37
N ALA A 108 -32.54 -11.21 -6.29
CA ALA A 108 -32.15 -9.87 -5.88
C ALA A 108 -30.65 -9.77 -5.52
N LEU A 109 -30.09 -10.79 -4.86
CA LEU A 109 -28.65 -10.86 -4.56
C LEU A 109 -27.80 -10.97 -5.83
N GLN A 110 -28.19 -11.81 -6.79
CA GLN A 110 -27.48 -11.95 -8.06
C GLN A 110 -27.47 -10.64 -8.85
N VAL A 111 -28.62 -9.97 -8.98
CA VAL A 111 -28.71 -8.65 -9.64
C VAL A 111 -27.81 -7.63 -8.95
N HIS A 112 -27.79 -7.63 -7.61
CA HIS A 112 -26.92 -6.74 -6.85
C HIS A 112 -25.43 -7.01 -7.14
N ILE A 113 -25.01 -8.28 -7.14
CA ILE A 113 -23.64 -8.68 -7.46
C ILE A 113 -23.24 -8.26 -8.87
N GLU A 114 -24.08 -8.54 -9.87
CA GLU A 114 -23.82 -8.16 -11.25
C GLU A 114 -23.73 -6.65 -11.43
N SER A 115 -24.63 -5.89 -10.82
CA SER A 115 -24.61 -4.43 -10.88
C SER A 115 -23.31 -3.86 -10.29
N ARG A 116 -22.83 -4.43 -9.17
CA ARG A 116 -21.58 -4.04 -8.52
C ARG A 116 -20.36 -4.41 -9.36
N LYS A 117 -20.35 -5.59 -9.97
CA LYS A 117 -19.31 -6.02 -10.92
C LYS A 117 -19.23 -5.08 -12.12
N ARG A 118 -20.36 -4.78 -12.76
CA ARG A 118 -20.44 -3.84 -13.89
C ARG A 118 -19.96 -2.44 -13.49
N LYS A 119 -20.33 -1.94 -12.30
CA LYS A 119 -19.86 -0.65 -11.80
C LYS A 119 -18.33 -0.63 -11.62
N ARG A 120 -17.75 -1.67 -11.02
CA ARG A 120 -16.29 -1.79 -10.85
C ARG A 120 -15.56 -1.86 -12.19
N GLN A 121 -16.09 -2.59 -13.17
CA GLN A 121 -15.52 -2.66 -14.52
C GLN A 121 -15.54 -1.30 -15.20
N LYS A 122 -16.66 -0.57 -15.14
CA LYS A 122 -16.76 0.79 -15.68
C LYS A 122 -15.76 1.75 -15.04
N GLN A 123 -15.58 1.67 -13.73
CA GLN A 123 -14.57 2.48 -13.02
C GLN A 123 -13.14 2.10 -13.43
N ALA A 124 -12.85 0.81 -13.60
CA ALA A 124 -11.54 0.37 -14.07
C ALA A 124 -11.26 0.88 -15.49
N THR A 125 -12.22 0.79 -16.41
CA THR A 125 -12.09 1.35 -17.76
C THR A 125 -11.94 2.88 -17.72
N GLU A 126 -12.67 3.57 -16.85
CA GLU A 126 -12.56 5.03 -16.68
C GLU A 126 -11.17 5.41 -16.17
N THR A 127 -10.61 4.69 -15.20
CA THR A 127 -9.23 4.94 -14.72
C THR A 127 -8.18 4.66 -15.81
N GLN A 128 -8.44 3.71 -16.70
CA GLN A 128 -7.56 3.44 -17.86
C GLN A 128 -7.66 4.56 -18.90
N ILE A 129 -8.89 5.04 -19.19
CA ILE A 129 -9.12 6.20 -20.04
C ILE A 129 -8.39 7.42 -19.48
N GLU A 130 -8.52 7.69 -18.18
CA GLU A 130 -7.84 8.79 -17.51
C GLU A 130 -6.32 8.68 -17.65
N LYS A 131 -5.72 7.51 -17.43
CA LYS A 131 -4.27 7.30 -17.64
C LYS A 131 -3.85 7.68 -19.06
N VAL A 132 -4.62 7.28 -20.07
CA VAL A 132 -4.30 7.60 -21.47
C VAL A 132 -4.47 9.09 -21.76
N VAL A 133 -5.49 9.74 -21.19
CA VAL A 133 -5.67 11.19 -21.30
C VAL A 133 -4.51 11.96 -20.64
N HIS A 134 -4.00 11.48 -19.51
CA HIS A 134 -2.82 12.08 -18.85
C HIS A 134 -1.54 11.97 -19.69
N MET A 135 -1.46 11.02 -20.64
CA MET A 135 -0.35 10.96 -21.61
C MET A 135 -0.49 11.97 -22.76
N GLY A 136 -1.57 12.75 -22.81
CA GLY A 136 -1.78 13.81 -23.79
C GLY A 136 -2.73 13.46 -24.93
N PHE A 137 -3.37 12.28 -24.90
CA PHE A 137 -4.39 11.92 -25.89
C PHE A 137 -5.75 12.57 -25.58
N GLU A 138 -6.47 12.97 -26.63
CA GLU A 138 -7.79 13.60 -26.50
C GLU A 138 -8.84 12.62 -25.95
N ARG A 139 -9.57 13.01 -24.89
CA ARG A 139 -10.57 12.15 -24.21
C ARG A 139 -11.60 11.54 -25.16
N SER A 140 -12.08 12.30 -26.15
CA SER A 140 -13.06 11.83 -27.14
C SER A 140 -12.52 10.65 -27.97
N ARG A 141 -11.26 10.76 -28.44
CA ARG A 141 -10.59 9.70 -29.21
C ARG A 141 -10.31 8.48 -28.33
N VAL A 142 -9.90 8.70 -27.09
CA VAL A 142 -9.62 7.63 -26.12
C VAL A 142 -10.89 6.83 -25.81
N VAL A 143 -12.00 7.48 -25.52
CA VAL A 143 -13.29 6.80 -25.24
C VAL A 143 -13.72 5.95 -26.44
N ALA A 144 -13.69 6.51 -27.65
CA ALA A 144 -14.03 5.77 -28.88
C ALA A 144 -13.10 4.56 -29.10
N ALA A 145 -11.80 4.69 -28.78
CA ALA A 145 -10.87 3.57 -28.88
C ALA A 145 -11.15 2.47 -27.85
N PHE A 146 -11.50 2.84 -26.60
CA PHE A 146 -11.90 1.89 -25.55
C PHE A 146 -13.26 1.21 -25.83
N GLU A 147 -14.19 1.87 -26.54
CA GLU A 147 -15.47 1.28 -26.96
C GLU A 147 -15.30 0.15 -27.97
N VAL A 148 -14.29 0.23 -28.85
CA VAL A 148 -13.98 -0.87 -29.78
C VAL A 148 -13.35 -2.06 -29.05
N GLY A 149 -12.89 -1.86 -27.81
CA GLY A 149 -12.28 -2.89 -26.97
C GLY A 149 -10.79 -3.08 -27.28
N GLY A 150 -10.09 -3.61 -26.28
CA GLY A 150 -8.65 -3.89 -26.35
C GLY A 150 -7.95 -3.72 -25.01
N THR A 151 -6.70 -4.14 -24.94
CA THR A 151 -5.83 -3.82 -23.81
C THR A 151 -5.37 -2.36 -23.88
N LEU A 152 -4.91 -1.80 -22.75
CA LEU A 152 -4.44 -0.42 -22.70
C LEU A 152 -3.36 -0.14 -23.76
N GLU A 153 -2.46 -1.09 -24.01
CA GLU A 153 -1.39 -0.96 -25.00
C GLU A 153 -1.92 -0.93 -26.43
N GLU A 154 -2.88 -1.80 -26.76
CA GLU A 154 -3.54 -1.81 -28.08
C GLU A 154 -4.28 -0.49 -28.34
N VAL A 155 -4.92 0.07 -27.32
CA VAL A 155 -5.59 1.38 -27.41
C VAL A 155 -4.57 2.47 -27.72
N ILE A 156 -3.42 2.49 -27.05
CA ILE A 156 -2.36 3.48 -27.32
C ILE A 156 -1.76 3.29 -28.71
N GLN A 157 -1.49 2.05 -29.12
CA GLN A 157 -1.00 1.75 -30.48
C GLN A 157 -1.98 2.25 -31.54
N ARG A 158 -3.28 2.10 -31.32
CA ARG A 158 -4.30 2.58 -32.24
C ARG A 158 -4.41 4.10 -32.26
N LEU A 159 -4.32 4.75 -31.10
CA LEU A 159 -4.34 6.21 -30.98
C LEU A 159 -3.11 6.86 -31.60
N THR A 160 -1.96 6.18 -31.57
CA THR A 160 -0.71 6.64 -32.22
C THR A 160 -0.68 6.32 -33.71
N ALA A 161 -1.27 5.20 -34.14
CA ALA A 161 -1.37 4.81 -35.55
C ALA A 161 -2.43 5.61 -36.33
N LEU A 162 -3.30 6.37 -35.66
CA LEU A 162 -4.27 7.29 -36.27
C LEU A 162 -3.82 8.76 -36.12
N PRO A 163 -2.76 9.23 -36.81
CA PRO A 163 -2.56 10.65 -37.01
C PRO A 163 -3.52 11.11 -38.13
N GLU A 164 -4.53 11.90 -37.75
CA GLU A 164 -5.33 12.76 -38.65
C GLU A 164 -5.96 12.09 -39.88
N ALA A 165 -7.21 11.63 -39.75
CA ALA A 165 -8.11 11.48 -40.89
C ALA A 165 -9.49 12.07 -40.58
N ASP A 166 -9.74 13.22 -41.18
CA ASP A 166 -11.03 13.75 -41.65
C ASP A 166 -12.13 14.09 -40.64
N HIS A 167 -12.06 15.32 -40.13
CA HIS A 167 -13.24 16.13 -39.89
C HIS A 167 -13.81 16.65 -41.23
N THR A 168 -14.45 15.79 -42.02
CA THR A 168 -15.42 16.21 -43.05
C THR A 168 -16.69 15.37 -42.96
N ALA A 169 -17.65 15.87 -42.19
CA ALA A 169 -19.05 15.46 -42.30
C ALA A 169 -19.94 16.70 -42.10
N GLU A 170 -20.16 17.35 -43.24
CA GLU A 170 -21.34 18.10 -43.68
C GLU A 170 -22.05 19.08 -42.74
N ALA A 171 -21.99 20.34 -43.20
CA ALA A 171 -22.83 21.45 -42.82
C ALA A 171 -24.32 21.17 -43.11
N ILE A 172 -25.15 21.32 -42.09
CA ILE A 172 -26.53 21.75 -42.25
C ILE A 172 -26.67 23.10 -41.57
N GLN A 173 -26.82 24.13 -42.41
CA GLN A 173 -27.13 25.50 -42.01
C GLN A 173 -28.60 25.58 -41.59
N THR A 174 -28.88 26.09 -40.39
CA THR A 174 -30.09 26.88 -40.13
C THR A 174 -29.79 27.98 -39.11
N ALA A 175 -30.35 29.15 -39.39
CA ALA A 175 -30.02 30.48 -38.88
C ALA A 175 -30.30 30.72 -37.37
N ALA A 176 -29.55 31.71 -36.85
CA ALA A 176 -29.57 32.36 -35.53
C ALA A 176 -30.89 33.13 -35.22
N PRO A 177 -31.02 33.98 -34.15
CA PRO A 177 -30.12 34.34 -33.02
C PRO A 177 -30.85 34.27 -31.64
N ASP A 178 -30.24 34.45 -30.46
CA ASP A 178 -29.79 35.71 -29.84
C ASP A 178 -29.32 35.41 -28.40
N GLY A 179 -28.43 36.24 -27.85
CA GLY A 179 -28.46 36.51 -26.39
C GLY A 179 -27.16 36.37 -25.59
N SER A 180 -26.31 37.41 -25.70
CA SER A 180 -25.82 38.19 -24.55
C SER A 180 -24.55 37.77 -23.75
N ALA A 181 -23.72 38.82 -23.57
CA ALA A 181 -22.65 39.08 -22.59
C ALA A 181 -21.29 38.36 -22.76
N SER A 182 -20.24 39.00 -23.29
CA SER A 182 -19.28 39.94 -22.62
C SER A 182 -18.73 39.40 -21.28
N SER A 183 -17.43 39.33 -21.01
CA SER A 183 -16.40 40.33 -21.28
C SER A 183 -14.96 39.78 -21.30
N SER A 184 -14.09 40.63 -21.83
CA SER A 184 -12.66 40.51 -22.15
C SER A 184 -11.68 40.82 -21.01
N ALA A 185 -10.61 40.00 -20.89
CA ALA A 185 -9.16 40.31 -20.72
C ALA A 185 -8.65 41.19 -19.54
N PRO A 186 -7.32 41.30 -19.20
CA PRO A 186 -6.10 40.66 -19.74
C PRO A 186 -5.05 40.14 -18.69
N LEU A 187 -3.97 39.52 -19.23
CA LEU A 187 -2.67 38.98 -18.73
C LEU A 187 -1.79 39.96 -17.85
N PRO A 188 -0.50 39.72 -17.45
CA PRO A 188 0.48 38.60 -17.66
C PRO A 188 1.47 38.23 -16.49
N HIS A 189 2.31 37.20 -16.74
CA HIS A 189 3.76 37.01 -16.43
C HIS A 189 4.34 36.75 -15.01
N ASN A 190 4.88 35.53 -14.87
CA ASN A 190 6.31 35.17 -14.70
C ASN A 190 7.15 35.66 -13.50
N VAL A 191 7.53 34.72 -12.62
CA VAL A 191 8.82 34.63 -11.89
C VAL A 191 9.13 33.12 -11.66
N SER A 192 9.96 32.52 -12.51
CA SER A 192 11.36 32.13 -12.30
C SER A 192 11.76 31.62 -10.90
N GLU A 193 12.25 30.37 -10.89
CA GLU A 193 13.49 29.90 -10.26
C GLU A 193 13.72 30.09 -8.75
N MET A 194 13.66 28.97 -8.01
CA MET A 194 14.60 28.52 -6.96
C MET A 194 14.04 27.19 -6.44
N LEU A 195 14.64 26.01 -6.63
CA LEU A 195 15.93 25.59 -6.08
C LEU A 195 16.25 24.17 -6.62
N GLU A 196 17.03 24.09 -7.69
CA GLU A 196 17.93 22.94 -7.88
C GLU A 196 19.25 23.25 -7.13
N GLN A 197 20.04 22.20 -6.88
CA GLN A 197 21.42 22.21 -6.36
C GLN A 197 21.58 22.11 -4.84
N ILE A 198 21.71 20.88 -4.31
CA ILE A 198 22.78 20.36 -3.41
C ILE A 198 22.57 18.82 -3.40
N ASN A 199 23.49 17.89 -3.62
CA ASN A 199 24.82 17.79 -4.20
C ASN A 199 25.09 16.27 -4.23
N ASP A 200 25.66 15.77 -5.32
CA ASP A 200 26.11 14.39 -5.49
C ASP A 200 27.10 13.97 -4.40
N VAL A 201 26.87 12.78 -3.82
CA VAL A 201 27.95 11.91 -3.33
C VAL A 201 27.62 10.49 -3.80
N GLU A 202 28.24 10.11 -4.92
CA GLU A 202 28.41 8.72 -5.32
C GLU A 202 29.26 7.99 -4.27
N ASP A 203 28.71 6.93 -3.67
CA ASP A 203 29.52 5.85 -3.12
C ASP A 203 29.01 4.51 -3.70
N PRO A 204 29.71 3.93 -4.69
CA PRO A 204 29.21 2.78 -5.44
C PRO A 204 29.64 1.47 -4.78
N LEU A 205 28.92 1.01 -3.75
CA LEU A 205 29.03 -0.36 -3.26
C LEU A 205 27.66 -1.00 -2.92
N ASP A 206 27.36 -2.04 -3.71
CA ASP A 206 26.47 -3.18 -3.45
C ASP A 206 24.94 -3.07 -3.68
N LEU A 207 24.58 -2.67 -4.90
CA LEU A 207 23.20 -2.72 -5.43
C LEU A 207 22.73 -4.12 -5.90
N SER A 208 23.40 -5.22 -5.53
CA SER A 208 23.06 -6.56 -6.05
C SER A 208 22.17 -7.41 -5.13
N LYS A 209 21.74 -6.87 -3.99
CA LYS A 209 20.78 -7.52 -3.12
C LYS A 209 19.56 -6.65 -2.94
N ALA A 210 18.71 -6.64 -3.96
CA ALA A 210 17.31 -6.26 -3.79
C ALA A 210 16.64 -7.31 -2.90
N GLU A 211 16.87 -7.21 -1.59
CA GLU A 211 15.92 -7.74 -0.61
C GLU A 211 14.60 -7.02 -0.95
N GLU A 212 13.59 -7.79 -1.34
CA GLU A 212 12.25 -7.27 -1.60
C GLU A 212 11.87 -6.38 -0.42
N ARG A 213 11.80 -5.06 -0.64
CA ARG A 213 11.50 -4.10 0.42
C ARG A 213 10.16 -4.47 1.04
N ASP A 214 10.13 -4.67 2.36
CA ASP A 214 8.93 -5.07 3.06
C ASP A 214 8.01 -3.85 3.23
N VAL A 215 7.14 -3.66 2.25
CA VAL A 215 6.21 -2.51 2.16
C VAL A 215 5.32 -2.41 3.41
N GLU A 216 4.98 -3.53 4.06
CA GLU A 216 4.17 -3.49 5.29
C GLU A 216 4.97 -2.95 6.48
N MET A 217 6.26 -3.29 6.59
CA MET A 217 7.16 -2.74 7.61
C MET A 217 7.46 -1.26 7.37
N GLU A 218 7.53 -0.84 6.10
CA GLU A 218 7.69 0.57 5.73
C GLU A 218 6.48 1.42 6.11
N ASP A 219 5.26 0.92 5.90
CA ASP A 219 4.02 1.61 6.31
C ASP A 219 3.93 1.76 7.84
N GLU A 220 4.35 0.74 8.61
CA GLU A 220 4.42 0.81 10.08
C GLU A 220 5.44 1.86 10.55
N LEU A 221 6.65 1.86 9.99
CA LEU A 221 7.68 2.85 10.30
C LEU A 221 7.24 4.27 9.90
N SER A 222 6.63 4.41 8.72
CA SER A 222 6.10 5.69 8.24
C SER A 222 4.99 6.22 9.14
N ALA A 223 4.09 5.34 9.61
CA ALA A 223 3.04 5.72 10.53
C ALA A 223 3.57 6.11 11.91
N VAL A 224 4.68 5.52 12.37
CA VAL A 224 5.35 5.93 13.61
C VAL A 224 6.03 7.29 13.43
N ILE A 225 6.82 7.47 12.35
CA ILE A 225 7.52 8.73 12.04
C ILE A 225 6.54 9.89 11.83
N VAL A 226 5.38 9.67 11.23
CA VAL A 226 4.34 10.70 11.05
C VAL A 226 3.64 11.04 12.37
N LYS A 227 3.59 10.10 13.33
CA LYS A 227 2.98 10.31 14.65
C LYS A 227 3.95 10.90 15.68
N THR A 228 5.24 10.58 15.57
CA THR A 228 6.30 11.12 16.42
C THR A 228 6.82 12.38 15.77
N ASP A 229 6.51 13.54 16.35
CA ASP A 229 7.17 14.77 15.92
C ASP A 229 8.65 14.67 16.27
N ALA A 230 9.49 14.42 15.25
CA ALA A 230 10.93 14.27 15.43
C ALA A 230 11.58 15.54 16.03
N LEU A 231 10.89 16.69 15.96
CA LEU A 231 11.34 17.93 16.58
C LEU A 231 11.03 17.97 18.08
N ALA A 232 10.01 17.24 18.55
CA ALA A 232 9.65 17.18 19.96
C ALA A 232 10.70 16.46 20.82
N ASP A 233 11.48 15.54 20.23
CA ASP A 233 12.61 14.90 20.90
C ASP A 233 13.76 15.87 21.22
N TYR A 234 13.78 17.04 20.55
CA TYR A 234 14.73 18.12 20.80
C TYR A 234 14.14 19.25 21.66
N ASP A 235 12.84 19.26 21.93
CA ASP A 235 12.19 20.22 22.82
C ASP A 235 12.38 19.76 24.28
N ILE A 236 13.52 20.14 24.85
CA ILE A 236 13.79 19.95 26.28
C ILE A 236 13.15 21.14 27.03
N GLU A 237 12.45 20.86 28.12
CA GLU A 237 11.87 21.94 28.93
C GLU A 237 12.97 22.81 29.56
N VAL A 238 12.83 24.14 29.48
CA VAL A 238 13.81 25.13 29.98
C VAL A 238 14.26 24.89 31.42
N ASN A 239 13.40 24.30 32.26
CA ASN A 239 13.74 23.95 33.64
C ASN A 239 14.72 22.76 33.70
N ILE A 240 14.50 21.75 32.86
CA ILE A 240 15.36 20.56 32.73
C ILE A 240 16.70 20.95 32.10
N GLU A 241 16.67 21.84 31.09
CA GLU A 241 17.89 22.43 30.53
C GLU A 241 18.69 23.18 31.61
N GLY A 242 18.00 23.96 32.45
CA GLY A 242 18.60 24.66 33.57
C GLY A 242 19.28 23.72 34.56
N GLU A 243 18.60 22.64 34.97
CA GLU A 243 19.16 21.61 35.85
C GLU A 243 20.38 20.93 35.21
N ALA A 244 20.28 20.51 33.96
CA ALA A 244 21.38 19.88 33.23
C ALA A 244 22.61 20.80 33.10
N ILE A 245 22.40 22.10 32.85
CA ILE A 245 23.48 23.10 32.83
C ILE A 245 24.11 23.23 34.21
N THR A 246 23.32 23.26 35.28
CA THR A 246 23.86 23.36 36.65
C THR A 246 24.69 22.14 37.04
N GLU A 247 24.25 20.93 36.69
CA GLU A 247 25.01 19.71 36.90
C GLU A 247 26.32 19.71 36.10
N TYR A 248 26.26 20.13 34.83
CA TYR A 248 27.45 20.25 33.99
C TYR A 248 28.46 21.28 34.53
N LEU A 249 27.99 22.43 35.01
CA LEU A 249 28.82 23.43 35.66
C LEU A 249 29.44 22.89 36.96
N ALA A 250 28.68 22.15 37.77
CA ALA A 250 29.19 21.50 38.97
C ALA A 250 30.26 20.44 38.63
N LEU A 251 30.09 19.69 37.54
CA LEU A 251 31.10 18.75 37.04
C LEU A 251 32.37 19.47 36.54
N ILE A 252 32.24 20.62 35.88
CA ILE A 252 33.39 21.45 35.50
C ILE A 252 34.10 22.00 36.74
N GLU A 253 33.38 22.45 37.77
CA GLU A 253 33.97 22.93 39.02
C GLU A 253 34.65 21.80 39.81
N ALA A 254 34.07 20.59 39.81
CA ALA A 254 34.68 19.38 40.36
C ALA A 254 35.95 18.96 39.56
N ALA A 255 35.91 19.07 38.24
CA ALA A 255 37.08 18.83 37.37
C ALA A 255 38.17 19.91 37.57
N GLY A 256 37.77 21.17 37.79
CA GLY A 256 38.67 22.29 38.08
C GLY A 256 39.29 22.24 39.47
N SER A 257 38.58 21.69 40.46
CA SER A 257 39.09 21.48 41.83
C SER A 257 39.96 20.23 41.97
N SER A 258 39.67 19.16 41.22
CA SER A 258 40.54 17.98 41.13
C SER A 258 41.88 18.27 40.44
N GLY A 259 41.95 19.28 39.57
CA GLY A 259 43.20 19.79 39.01
C GLY A 259 44.07 20.61 39.99
N LYS A 260 43.48 21.26 41.01
CA LYS A 260 44.22 22.06 42.01
C LYS A 260 44.74 21.24 43.20
N MET A 261 44.10 20.11 43.52
CA MET A 261 44.55 19.18 44.59
C MET A 261 45.80 18.38 44.20
N ALA A 262 46.16 18.32 42.91
CA ALA A 262 47.34 17.59 42.43
C ALA A 262 48.67 18.40 42.51
N LEU A 263 48.62 19.69 42.88
CA LEU A 263 49.80 20.57 42.92
C LEU A 263 50.21 21.05 44.32
N SER A 264 49.58 20.56 45.39
CA SER A 264 50.06 20.77 46.77
C SER A 264 50.48 19.44 47.40
N ARG A 265 51.68 18.97 47.06
CA ARG A 265 52.43 17.99 47.85
C ARG A 265 53.90 18.37 47.88
#